data_AF-A0A9X8VEM0-F1
#
_entry.id   AF-A0A9X8VEM0-F1
#
_cell.length_a   1.000
_cell.length_b   1.000
_cell.length_c   1.000
_cell.angle_alpha   90.00
_cell.angle_beta   90.00
_cell.angle_gamma   90.00
#
_symmetry.space_group_name_H-M   'P 1'
#
loop_
_entity.id
_entity.type
_entity.pdbx_description
1 polymer ?
#
loop_
_entity_poly.entity_id
_entity_poly.type
_entity_poly.pdbx_seq_one_letter_code
_entity_poly.pdbx_strand_id
1 'polypeptide(L)' 'MKKLLLITLLSAPAFAETPHCVTVTNEMLIVTQCDNGTVSVTNSKTGMAVICSSGTGADPRCEKVNTNDDK' A
#
# COMPACT_ATOMS: atom_id res chain seq x y z
N MET A 1 -47.69 18.46 2.96
CA MET A 1 -46.62 18.20 3.93
C MET A 1 -46.03 16.82 3.66
N LYS A 2 -44.69 16.74 3.59
CA LYS A 2 -43.76 15.59 3.59
C LYS A 2 -44.19 14.25 2.94
N LYS A 3 -43.59 13.93 1.80
CA LYS A 3 -43.35 12.54 1.36
C LYS A 3 -42.23 11.95 2.22
N LEU A 4 -42.43 10.80 2.84
CA LEU A 4 -41.40 10.04 3.55
C LEU A 4 -41.26 8.68 2.86
N LEU A 5 -40.12 8.43 2.25
CA LEU A 5 -39.76 7.15 1.64
C LEU A 5 -38.59 6.60 2.44
N LEU A 6 -38.74 5.44 3.09
CA LEU A 6 -37.67 4.75 3.81
C LEU A 6 -37.14 3.60 2.96
N ILE A 7 -35.84 3.65 2.68
CA ILE A 7 -35.08 2.71 1.85
C ILE A 7 -34.49 1.62 2.75
N THR A 8 -34.69 0.36 2.38
CA THR A 8 -34.11 -0.82 3.04
C THR A 8 -32.62 -0.97 2.73
N LEU A 9 -31.78 -0.96 3.77
CA LEU A 9 -30.34 -1.24 3.70
C LEU A 9 -30.08 -2.76 3.72
N LEU A 10 -29.38 -3.29 2.72
CA LEU A 10 -28.67 -4.57 2.81
C LEU A 10 -27.17 -4.29 2.76
N SER A 11 -26.47 -4.54 3.87
CA SER A 11 -25.01 -4.44 3.98
C SER A 11 -24.38 -5.82 3.80
N ALA A 12 -23.70 -6.05 2.68
CA ALA A 12 -22.76 -7.15 2.52
C ALA A 12 -21.35 -6.74 3.01
N PRO A 13 -20.53 -7.67 3.52
CA PRO A 13 -19.19 -7.35 4.03
C PRO A 13 -18.24 -6.96 2.88
N ALA A 14 -17.46 -5.90 3.06
CA ALA A 14 -16.49 -5.43 2.08
C ALA A 14 -15.34 -6.44 1.93
N PHE A 15 -15.14 -6.95 0.71
CA PHE A 15 -13.90 -7.64 0.34
C PHE A 15 -12.76 -6.64 0.51
N ALA A 16 -11.70 -6.99 1.27
CA ALA A 16 -10.52 -6.15 1.34
C ALA A 16 -9.86 -6.12 -0.05
N GLU A 17 -10.00 -4.99 -0.74
CA GLU A 17 -9.48 -4.79 -2.08
C GLU A 17 -7.95 -4.95 -2.08
N THR A 18 -7.42 -5.67 -3.07
CA THR A 18 -5.97 -5.73 -3.30
C THR A 18 -5.52 -4.32 -3.68
N PRO A 19 -4.57 -3.70 -2.96
CA PRO A 19 -4.22 -2.30 -3.21
C PRO A 19 -3.63 -2.16 -4.61
N HIS A 20 -4.04 -1.12 -5.34
CA HIS A 20 -3.37 -0.75 -6.57
C HIS A 20 -1.97 -0.24 -6.23
N CYS A 21 -0.99 -0.64 -7.04
CA CYS A 21 0.40 -0.23 -6.87
C CYS A 21 0.99 0.23 -8.21
N VAL A 22 1.86 1.24 -8.14
CA VAL A 22 2.66 1.74 -9.26
C VAL A 22 4.13 1.52 -8.98
N THR A 23 4.90 1.13 -10.00
CA THR A 23 6.34 0.87 -9.87
C THR A 23 7.11 1.70 -10.89
N VAL A 24 8.16 2.36 -10.43
CA VAL A 24 9.13 3.08 -11.25
C VAL A 24 10.51 2.48 -11.02
N THR A 25 11.22 2.21 -12.11
CA THR A 25 12.57 1.66 -12.08
C THR A 25 13.54 2.66 -12.69
N ASN A 26 14.61 2.99 -11.96
CA ASN A 26 15.72 3.79 -12.45
C ASN A 26 17.03 3.05 -12.14
N GLU A 27 17.72 2.61 -13.19
CA GLU A 27 18.92 1.77 -13.09
C GLU A 27 18.70 0.57 -12.16
N MET A 28 19.26 0.63 -10.95
CA MET A 28 19.25 -0.43 -9.94
C MET A 28 18.29 -0.11 -8.79
N LEU A 29 17.59 1.03 -8.83
CA LEU A 29 16.61 1.43 -7.85
C LEU A 29 15.20 1.15 -8.37
N ILE A 30 14.42 0.41 -7.60
CA ILE A 30 13.02 0.08 -7.87
C ILE A 30 12.20 0.74 -6.78
N VAL A 31 11.27 1.60 -7.14
CA VAL A 31 10.35 2.27 -6.21
C VAL A 31 8.94 1.80 -6.51
N THR A 32 8.26 1.25 -5.51
CA THR A 32 6.86 0.84 -5.62
C THR A 32 6.03 1.59 -4.60
N GLN A 33 4.90 2.14 -5.02
CA GLN A 33 3.94 2.83 -4.14
C GLN A 33 2.56 2.21 -4.32
N CYS A 34 1.87 1.94 -3.23
CA CYS A 34 0.52 1.39 -3.21
C CYS A 34 -0.48 2.35 -2.56
N ASP A 35 -1.74 2.29 -2.97
CA ASP A 35 -2.82 3.18 -2.48
C ASP A 35 -3.11 3.02 -0.98
N ASN A 36 -2.67 1.92 -0.37
CA ASN A 36 -2.75 1.71 1.07
C ASN A 36 -1.69 2.49 1.88
N GLY A 37 -0.91 3.36 1.24
CA GLY A 37 0.14 4.18 1.88
C GLY A 37 1.46 3.45 2.07
N THR A 38 1.64 2.27 1.47
CA THR A 38 2.92 1.55 1.46
C THR A 38 3.81 2.06 0.33
N VAL A 39 5.08 2.31 0.64
CA VAL A 39 6.14 2.64 -0.31
C VAL A 39 7.33 1.71 -0.06
N SER A 40 7.84 1.06 -1.10
CA SER A 40 9.10 0.32 -1.04
C SER A 40 10.13 0.91 -1.98
N VAL A 41 11.38 0.95 -1.53
CA VAL A 41 12.54 1.34 -2.32
C VAL A 41 13.56 0.23 -2.24
N THR A 42 13.83 -0.43 -3.37
CA THR A 42 14.73 -1.58 -3.45
C THR A 42 15.92 -1.24 -4.33
N ASN A 43 17.13 -1.46 -3.81
CA ASN A 43 18.36 -1.49 -4.58
C ASN A 43 18.64 -2.91 -5.02
N SER A 44 18.41 -3.21 -6.31
CA SER A 44 18.56 -4.54 -6.89
C SER A 44 20.02 -5.00 -6.97
N LYS A 45 20.99 -4.08 -6.97
CA LYS A 45 22.42 -4.43 -6.96
C LYS A 45 22.87 -4.96 -5.61
N THR A 46 22.38 -4.37 -4.53
CA THR A 46 22.75 -4.78 -3.17
C THR A 46 21.75 -5.77 -2.58
N GLY A 47 20.56 -5.93 -3.18
CA GLY A 47 19.44 -6.66 -2.62
C GLY A 47 18.95 -6.06 -1.29
N MET A 48 19.04 -4.74 -1.14
CA MET A 48 18.55 -4.04 0.05
C MET A 48 17.25 -3.34 -0.29
N ALA A 49 16.24 -3.48 0.55
CA ALA A 49 14.98 -2.78 0.45
C ALA A 49 14.71 -1.93 1.70
N VAL A 50 14.03 -0.81 1.50
CA VAL A 50 13.40 -0.03 2.57
C VAL A 50 11.91 -0.06 2.31
N ILE A 51 11.14 -0.58 3.25
CA ILE A 51 9.68 -0.65 3.16
C ILE A 51 9.14 0.31 4.21
N CYS A 52 8.41 1.32 3.74
CA CYS A 52 7.73 2.29 4.59
C CYS A 52 6.21 2.10 4.44
N SER A 53 5.48 2.21 5.55
CA SER A 53 4.02 2.33 5.52
C SER A 53 3.58 3.45 6.45
N SER A 54 2.57 4.20 6.03
CA SER A 54 1.90 5.19 6.87
C SER A 54 0.40 5.01 6.78
N GLY A 55 -0.27 4.94 7.93
CA GLY A 55 -1.71 5.18 7.99
C GLY A 55 -2.01 6.68 7.90
N THR A 56 -3.23 7.05 7.51
CA THR A 56 -3.65 8.46 7.43
C THR A 56 -3.42 9.18 8.77
N GLY A 57 -2.58 10.22 8.77
CA GLY A 57 -2.30 11.05 9.95
C GLY A 57 -1.29 10.47 10.95
N ALA A 58 -0.62 9.36 10.62
CA ALA A 58 0.45 8.78 11.43
C ALA A 58 1.83 9.02 10.79
N ASP A 59 2.88 9.08 11.63
CA ASP A 59 4.25 9.07 11.14
C ASP A 59 4.57 7.78 10.38
N PRO A 60 5.31 7.85 9.25
CA PRO A 60 5.66 6.67 8.48
C PRO A 60 6.58 5.74 9.29
N ARG A 61 6.28 4.45 9.28
CA ARG A 61 7.13 3.40 9.85
C ARG A 61 7.90 2.72 8.73
N CYS A 62 9.23 2.70 8.85
CA CYS A 62 10.11 2.14 7.84
C CYS A 62 10.97 1.00 8.38
N GLU A 63 11.11 -0.06 7.60
CA GLU A 63 11.94 -1.22 7.88
C GLU A 63 12.95 -1.43 6.75
N LYS A 64 14.19 -1.78 7.12
CA LYS A 64 15.23 -2.19 6.17
C LYS A 64 15.24 -3.70 6.07
N VAL A 65 15.13 -4.22 4.86
CA VAL A 65 15.09 -5.66 4.58
C VAL A 65 16.23 -6.00 3.62
N ASN A 66 16.90 -7.12 3.84
CA ASN A 66 17.84 -7.69 2.89
C ASN A 66 17.11 -8.76 2.08
N THR A 67 16.75 -8.45 0.84
CA THR A 67 15.99 -9.33 -0.05
C THR A 67 16.80 -10.52 -0.56
N ASN A 68 18.11 -10.58 -0.27
CA ASN A 68 18.91 -11.76 -0.57
C ASN A 68 18.73 -12.85 0.50
N ASP A 69 18.26 -12.51 1.70
CA ASP A 69 18.03 -13.47 2.78
C ASP A 69 16.70 -14.23 2.60
N ASP A 70 15.83 -13.76 1.70
CA ASP A 70 14.54 -14.35 1.32
C ASP A 70 14.64 -15.32 0.12
N LYS A 71 15.85 -15.58 -0.41
CA LYS A 71 16.11 -16.51 -1.54
C LYS A 71 16.89 -17.74 -1.12
#